data_AF-A0A973MH56-F1
#
_entry.id   AF-A0A973MH56-F1
#
_cell.length_a   1.000
_cell.length_b   1.000
_cell.length_c   1.000
_cell.angle_alpha   90.00
_cell.angle_beta   90.00
_cell.angle_gamma   90.00
#
_symmetry.space_group_name_H-M   'P 1'
#
loop_
_entity.id
_entity.type
_entity.pdbx_description
1 polymer ?
#
loop_
_entity_poly.entity_id
_entity_poly.type
_entity_poly.pdbx_seq_one_letter_code
_entity_poly.pdbx_strand_id
1 'polypeptide(L)'
;MGEEESNEPGFGLDVEFTTEEWDKTYLLAQEREMLGLYVSDHPLFGLEHVLSDKADAGISQLTGGEHADGAVVTIGGIISGLQRKMTKQGNAWAIATVEDLAGSIECMFFPATYQLVSTQLVEDAVVFVKGRLDKREDVPRLVAMELQVPDLSNAGTNAPVILTIPATRVTPPMVSRLGEILSHHKGDSEVRIKLQGPTKTTVLRLDRHRVKPDPALFGDLKVLLGPSCLAG
;
A
#
# COMPACT_ATOMS: atom_id res chain seq x y z
N MET A 1 7.29 -50.54 51.07
CA MET A 1 7.72 -49.59 50.03
C MET A 1 6.98 -50.04 48.77
N GLY A 2 5.83 -49.48 48.41
CA GLY A 2 5.61 -48.05 48.14
C GLY A 2 6.18 -47.81 46.73
N GLU A 3 5.40 -47.50 45.69
CA GLU A 3 4.24 -46.61 45.64
C GLU A 3 3.27 -47.01 44.52
N GLU A 4 2.01 -46.65 44.76
CA GLU A 4 0.88 -46.71 43.83
C GLU A 4 1.08 -45.69 42.71
N GLU A 5 0.94 -46.10 41.44
CA GLU A 5 0.83 -45.16 40.33
C GLU A 5 -0.54 -44.49 40.40
N SER A 6 -0.56 -43.29 40.98
CA SER A 6 -1.69 -42.38 40.99
C SER A 6 -1.97 -41.87 39.57
N ASN A 7 -3.09 -42.33 39.01
CA ASN A 7 -3.66 -41.80 37.79
C ASN A 7 -4.31 -40.42 38.09
N GLU A 8 -3.53 -39.34 37.99
CA GLU A 8 -4.08 -37.99 37.97
C GLU A 8 -4.64 -37.68 36.57
N PRO A 9 -5.91 -37.29 36.43
CA PRO A 9 -6.39 -36.75 35.16
C PRO A 9 -5.81 -35.35 35.00
N GLY A 10 -4.83 -35.21 34.11
CA GLY A 10 -4.33 -33.91 33.69
C GLY A 10 -5.50 -33.06 33.20
N PHE A 11 -5.63 -31.85 33.75
CA PHE A 11 -6.52 -30.80 33.24
C PHE A 11 -6.01 -30.34 31.86
N GLY A 12 -6.21 -31.16 30.85
CA GLY A 12 -6.09 -30.79 29.46
C GLY A 12 -7.46 -30.34 28.98
N LEU A 13 -7.66 -29.04 28.79
CA LEU A 13 -8.70 -28.59 27.88
C LEU A 13 -8.29 -29.09 26.50
N ASP A 14 -8.97 -30.12 25.99
CA ASP A 14 -8.91 -30.49 24.57
C ASP A 14 -9.57 -29.35 23.78
N VAL A 15 -8.80 -28.29 23.56
CA VAL A 15 -9.19 -27.19 22.68
C VAL A 15 -8.92 -27.69 21.27
N GLU A 16 -9.98 -28.08 20.57
CA GLU A 16 -9.91 -28.25 19.13
C GLU A 16 -9.70 -26.88 18.49
N PHE A 17 -8.47 -26.60 18.09
CA PHE A 17 -8.16 -25.41 17.30
C PHE A 17 -8.84 -25.55 15.94
N THR A 18 -9.85 -24.73 15.69
CA THR A 18 -10.40 -24.59 14.34
C THR A 18 -9.31 -24.06 13.41
N THR A 19 -9.25 -24.59 12.19
CA THR A 19 -8.36 -24.09 11.12
C THR A 19 -8.95 -22.88 10.39
N GLU A 20 -10.10 -22.40 10.87
CA GLU A 20 -10.78 -21.23 10.34
C GLU A 20 -9.99 -19.98 10.75
N GLU A 21 -9.20 -19.46 9.80
CA GLU A 21 -8.47 -18.21 9.97
C GLU A 21 -9.46 -17.06 10.18
N TRP A 22 -9.16 -16.19 11.14
CA TRP A 22 -9.94 -14.98 11.34
C TRP A 22 -9.93 -14.10 10.10
N ASP A 23 -10.98 -13.28 9.94
CA ASP A 23 -11.02 -12.28 8.88
C ASP A 23 -9.73 -11.44 8.92
N LYS A 24 -9.11 -11.31 7.75
CA LYS A 24 -7.81 -10.65 7.59
C LYS A 24 -7.79 -9.25 8.21
N THR A 25 -8.92 -8.54 8.18
CA THR A 25 -9.07 -7.22 8.78
C THR A 25 -8.89 -7.24 10.31
N TYR A 26 -9.43 -8.27 10.96
CA TYR A 26 -9.36 -8.43 12.41
C TYR A 26 -7.94 -8.83 12.87
N LEU A 27 -7.27 -9.73 12.13
CA LEU A 27 -5.87 -10.10 12.39
C LEU A 27 -4.94 -8.88 12.35
N LEU A 28 -5.10 -8.03 11.33
CA LEU A 28 -4.29 -6.81 11.18
C LEU A 28 -4.54 -5.79 12.28
N ALA A 29 -5.79 -5.63 12.72
CA ALA A 29 -6.11 -4.76 13.85
C ALA A 29 -5.44 -5.25 15.15
N GLN A 30 -5.44 -6.56 15.39
CA GLN A 30 -4.77 -7.16 16.55
C GLN A 30 -3.24 -7.08 16.45
N GLU A 31 -2.64 -7.27 15.27
CA GLU A 31 -1.19 -7.06 15.07
C GLU A 31 -0.79 -5.62 15.41
N ARG A 32 -1.57 -4.62 14.95
CA ARG A 32 -1.32 -3.21 15.30
C ARG A 32 -1.43 -2.96 16.80
N GLU A 33 -2.45 -3.53 17.45
CA GLU A 33 -2.66 -3.36 18.89
C GLU A 33 -1.52 -3.99 19.72
N MET A 34 -1.01 -5.15 19.30
CA MET A 34 0.02 -5.87 20.04
C MET A 34 1.45 -5.39 19.76
N LEU A 35 1.77 -5.01 18.53
CA LEU A 35 3.13 -4.69 18.10
C LEU A 35 3.33 -3.21 17.76
N GLY A 36 2.25 -2.44 17.64
CA GLY A 36 2.30 -1.02 17.25
C GLY A 36 2.66 -0.78 15.79
N LEU A 37 2.83 -1.84 14.99
CA LEU A 37 3.23 -1.79 13.58
C LEU A 37 2.71 -3.02 12.82
N TYR A 38 2.46 -2.88 11.52
CA TYR A 38 2.02 -3.99 10.65
C TYR A 38 3.24 -4.78 10.15
N VAL A 39 3.40 -6.03 10.60
CA VAL A 39 4.54 -6.90 10.20
C VAL A 39 4.21 -7.75 8.97
N SER A 40 2.97 -8.23 8.88
CA SER A 40 2.61 -9.30 7.94
C SER A 40 1.92 -8.82 6.66
N ASP A 41 1.05 -7.80 6.75
CA ASP A 41 0.19 -7.35 5.65
C ASP A 41 -0.22 -5.86 5.85
N HIS A 42 0.76 -4.94 5.78
CA HIS A 42 0.53 -3.49 5.75
C HIS A 42 -0.56 -3.08 4.74
N PRO A 43 -1.50 -2.17 5.06
CA PRO A 43 -2.54 -1.70 4.13
C PRO A 43 -2.01 -0.96 2.88
N LEU A 44 -0.69 -0.78 2.78
CA LEU A 44 0.00 -0.21 1.62
C LEU A 44 0.48 -1.31 0.64
N PHE A 45 0.50 -2.58 1.05
CA PHE A 45 0.82 -3.69 0.15
C PHE A 45 -0.26 -3.78 -0.93
N GLY A 46 0.16 -3.75 -2.20
CA GLY A 46 -0.72 -3.64 -3.37
C GLY A 46 -0.97 -2.20 -3.86
N LEU A 47 -0.55 -1.18 -3.10
CA LEU A 47 -0.54 0.22 -3.53
C LEU A 47 0.85 0.70 -3.92
N GLU A 48 1.85 -0.18 -3.95
CA GLU A 48 3.25 0.10 -4.29
C GLU A 48 3.40 0.83 -5.63
N HIS A 49 2.58 0.46 -6.61
CA HIS A 49 2.52 1.14 -7.90
C HIS A 49 1.97 2.57 -7.79
N VAL A 50 0.92 2.78 -6.99
CA VAL A 50 0.30 4.10 -6.79
C VAL A 50 1.23 5.00 -5.98
N LEU A 51 1.94 4.42 -5.01
CA LEU A 51 2.98 5.09 -4.24
C LEU A 51 4.16 5.47 -5.12
N SER A 52 4.67 4.56 -5.95
CA SER A 52 5.80 4.84 -6.86
C SER A 52 5.48 5.86 -7.95
N ASP A 53 4.23 5.94 -8.40
CA ASP A 53 3.81 6.88 -9.45
C ASP A 53 3.59 8.31 -8.92
N LYS A 54 3.32 8.48 -7.61
CA LYS A 54 2.92 9.77 -7.02
C LYS A 54 3.82 10.28 -5.88
N ALA A 55 4.53 9.41 -5.18
CA ALA A 55 5.48 9.81 -4.14
C ALA A 55 6.85 10.07 -4.77
N ASP A 56 7.42 11.23 -4.44
CA ASP A 56 8.74 11.65 -4.91
C ASP A 56 9.86 11.00 -4.10
N ALA A 57 9.58 10.64 -2.83
CA ALA A 57 10.54 10.06 -1.90
C ALA A 57 9.84 9.18 -0.85
N GLY A 58 10.53 8.12 -0.42
CA GLY A 58 10.15 7.37 0.78
C GLY A 58 10.46 8.15 2.05
N ILE A 59 9.70 7.93 3.13
CA ILE A 59 9.84 8.68 4.38
C ILE A 59 11.24 8.49 4.98
N SER A 60 11.80 7.28 4.87
CA SER A 60 13.17 6.97 5.31
C SER A 60 14.25 7.83 4.63
N GLN A 61 14.06 8.23 3.37
CA GLN A 61 15.01 9.07 2.61
C GLN A 61 14.99 10.53 3.08
N LEU A 62 13.83 11.00 3.55
CA LEU A 62 13.69 12.34 4.12
C LEU A 62 14.44 12.45 5.44
N THR A 63 14.32 11.41 6.27
CA THR A 63 15.00 11.28 7.57
C THR A 63 16.49 11.01 7.42
N GLY A 64 16.90 10.24 6.39
CA GLY A 64 18.29 9.87 6.10
C GLY A 64 19.18 10.99 5.53
N GLY A 65 18.64 12.18 5.27
CA GLY A 65 19.46 13.32 4.86
C GLY A 65 19.63 13.51 3.34
N GLU A 66 18.98 12.70 2.51
CA GLU A 66 19.14 12.74 1.04
C GLU A 66 18.58 14.02 0.39
N HIS A 67 17.62 14.68 1.06
CA HIS A 67 17.00 15.92 0.60
C HIS A 67 17.44 17.15 1.41
N ALA A 68 17.56 18.29 0.72
CA ALA A 68 17.93 19.57 1.34
C ALA A 68 16.80 20.14 2.23
N ASP A 69 17.18 20.96 3.22
CA ASP A 69 16.20 21.73 4.00
C ASP A 69 15.38 22.65 3.08
N GLY A 70 14.07 22.65 3.29
CA GLY A 70 13.12 23.39 2.48
C GLY A 70 12.79 22.81 1.11
N ALA A 71 13.27 21.60 0.78
CA ALA A 71 12.83 20.89 -0.41
C ALA A 71 11.32 20.60 -0.36
N VAL A 72 10.64 20.73 -1.49
CA VAL A 72 9.24 20.33 -1.64
C VAL A 72 9.24 18.89 -2.14
N VAL A 73 8.57 18.01 -1.38
CA VAL A 73 8.51 16.57 -1.65
C VAL A 73 7.08 16.07 -1.44
N THR A 74 6.72 15.04 -2.19
CA THR A 74 5.47 14.30 -2.00
C THR A 74 5.77 12.96 -1.37
N ILE A 75 5.14 12.67 -0.22
CA ILE A 75 5.20 11.37 0.45
C ILE A 75 3.85 10.68 0.39
N GLY A 76 3.86 9.35 0.37
CA GLY A 76 2.66 8.53 0.47
C GLY A 76 2.75 7.60 1.69
N GLY A 77 1.66 7.48 2.43
CA GLY A 77 1.61 6.66 3.63
C GLY A 77 0.22 6.60 4.26
N ILE A 78 0.14 6.02 5.45
CA ILE A 78 -1.07 5.94 6.26
C ILE A 78 -0.98 6.95 7.39
N ILE A 79 -2.09 7.62 7.71
CA ILE A 79 -2.19 8.46 8.91
C ILE A 79 -2.30 7.54 10.14
N SER A 80 -1.20 7.31 10.85
CA SER A 80 -1.18 6.50 12.07
C SER A 80 -1.57 7.26 13.34
N GLY A 81 -1.56 8.59 13.29
CA GLY A 81 -2.07 9.42 14.40
C GLY A 81 -2.44 10.83 13.99
N LEU A 82 -3.48 11.40 14.61
CA LEU A 82 -3.95 12.75 14.30
C LEU A 82 -4.18 13.59 15.57
N GLN A 83 -3.39 14.65 15.72
CA GLN A 83 -3.56 15.65 16.79
C GLN A 83 -4.13 16.96 16.24
N ARG A 84 -5.39 17.26 16.55
CA ARG A 84 -6.01 18.55 16.23
C ARG A 84 -5.76 19.55 17.36
N LYS A 85 -5.26 20.73 17.02
CA LYS A 85 -4.89 21.79 17.96
C LYS A 85 -5.50 23.13 17.54
N MET A 86 -5.53 24.08 18.47
CA MET A 86 -5.88 25.47 18.18
C MET A 86 -4.67 26.37 18.42
N THR A 87 -4.51 27.35 17.54
CA THR A 87 -3.56 28.44 17.73
C THR A 87 -4.07 29.39 18.81
N LYS A 88 -3.18 30.24 19.34
CA LYS A 88 -3.54 31.31 20.29
C LYS A 88 -4.59 32.29 19.73
N GLN A 89 -4.74 32.35 18.40
CA GLN A 89 -5.71 33.19 17.70
C GLN A 89 -7.05 32.47 17.44
N GLY A 90 -7.22 31.23 17.91
CA GLY A 90 -8.44 30.44 17.73
C GLY A 90 -8.52 29.66 16.40
N ASN A 91 -7.52 29.79 15.52
CA ASN A 91 -7.49 29.04 14.27
C ASN A 91 -7.09 27.58 14.52
N ALA A 92 -7.86 26.63 13.96
CA ALA A 92 -7.57 25.20 14.05
C ALA A 92 -6.40 24.81 13.13
N TRP A 93 -5.56 23.88 13.59
CA TRP A 93 -4.46 23.27 12.85
C TRP A 93 -4.30 21.81 13.32
N ALA A 94 -3.54 21.00 12.59
CA ALA A 94 -3.31 19.62 12.99
C ALA A 94 -1.88 19.18 12.75
N ILE A 95 -1.46 18.19 13.55
CA ILE A 95 -0.25 17.41 13.35
C ILE A 95 -0.74 15.99 13.04
N ALA A 96 -0.39 15.47 11.88
CA ALA A 96 -0.68 14.09 11.51
C ALA A 96 0.65 13.32 11.40
N THR A 97 0.73 12.16 12.01
CA THR A 97 1.83 11.22 11.82
C THR A 97 1.51 10.38 10.60
N VAL A 98 2.38 10.45 9.59
CA VAL A 98 2.26 9.65 8.37
C VAL A 98 3.32 8.57 8.40
N GLU A 99 2.91 7.34 8.13
CA GLU A 99 3.76 6.15 8.20
C GLU A 99 3.76 5.40 6.86
N ASP A 100 4.93 4.97 6.44
CA ASP A 100 5.15 4.08 5.31
C ASP A 100 5.85 2.78 5.77
N LEU A 101 6.15 1.89 4.82
CA LEU A 101 6.82 0.61 5.10
C LEU A 101 8.22 0.76 5.71
N ALA A 102 8.83 1.94 5.63
CA ALA A 102 10.22 2.20 5.99
C ALA A 102 10.40 3.17 7.16
N GLY A 103 9.36 3.88 7.59
CA GLY A 103 9.40 4.79 8.72
C GLY A 103 8.17 5.70 8.84
N SER A 104 8.26 6.66 9.76
CA SER A 104 7.19 7.64 10.02
C SER A 104 7.72 9.06 10.10
N ILE A 105 6.87 10.04 9.77
CA ILE A 105 7.19 11.47 9.81
C ILE A 105 5.98 12.30 10.25
N GLU A 106 6.24 13.34 11.03
CA GLU A 106 5.22 14.30 11.44
C GLU A 106 4.94 15.32 10.33
N CYS A 107 3.67 15.39 9.93
CA CYS A 107 3.16 16.35 8.96
C CYS A 107 2.34 17.44 9.66
N MET A 108 2.78 18.70 9.53
CA MET A 108 2.12 19.87 10.11
C MET A 108 1.18 20.52 9.11
N PHE A 109 -0.11 20.55 9.43
CA PHE A 109 -1.18 21.21 8.67
C PHE A 109 -1.53 22.53 9.32
N PHE A 110 -0.88 23.62 8.90
CA PHE A 110 -1.20 24.96 9.36
C PHE A 110 -2.63 25.37 8.97
N PRO A 111 -3.24 26.39 9.64
CA PRO A 111 -4.66 26.69 9.48
C PRO A 111 -5.15 26.86 8.04
N ALA A 112 -4.35 27.49 7.17
CA ALA A 112 -4.69 27.66 5.76
C ALA A 112 -4.84 26.32 5.03
N THR A 113 -3.91 25.39 5.24
CA THR A 113 -3.97 24.03 4.67
C THR A 113 -5.04 23.20 5.36
N TYR A 114 -5.11 23.26 6.70
CA TYR A 114 -6.03 22.47 7.51
C TYR A 114 -7.49 22.70 7.13
N GLN A 115 -7.89 23.95 6.89
CA GLN A 115 -9.27 24.27 6.47
C GLN A 115 -9.66 23.60 5.13
N LEU A 116 -8.70 23.35 4.24
CA LEU A 116 -8.95 22.72 2.94
C LEU A 116 -9.03 21.19 3.04
N VAL A 117 -8.30 20.59 3.98
CA VAL A 117 -8.09 19.13 4.06
C VAL A 117 -8.68 18.50 5.33
N SER A 118 -9.34 19.27 6.20
CA SER A 118 -9.81 18.80 7.51
C SER A 118 -10.74 17.59 7.45
N THR A 119 -11.54 17.48 6.38
CA THR A 119 -12.45 16.34 6.16
C THR A 119 -11.73 15.08 5.70
N GLN A 120 -10.52 15.22 5.16
CA GLN A 120 -9.69 14.13 4.64
C GLN A 120 -8.67 13.64 5.68
N LEU A 121 -8.41 14.42 6.74
CA LEU A 121 -7.56 14.04 7.85
C LEU A 121 -8.31 13.09 8.81
N VAL A 122 -8.23 11.81 8.46
CA VAL A 122 -8.81 10.69 9.21
C VAL A 122 -7.69 9.70 9.51
N GLU A 123 -7.68 9.14 10.72
CA GLU A 123 -6.76 8.06 11.07
C GLU A 123 -7.03 6.82 10.21
N ASP A 124 -5.98 6.03 9.95
CA ASP A 124 -5.99 4.84 9.10
C ASP A 124 -6.29 5.12 7.61
N ALA A 125 -6.41 6.39 7.20
CA ALA A 125 -6.52 6.76 5.81
C ALA A 125 -5.15 6.71 5.11
N VAL A 126 -5.10 6.08 3.94
CA VAL A 126 -3.98 6.23 3.01
C VAL A 126 -4.04 7.62 2.40
N VAL A 127 -2.91 8.33 2.38
CA VAL A 127 -2.81 9.70 1.89
C VAL A 127 -1.50 9.94 1.15
N PHE A 128 -1.55 10.87 0.22
CA PHE A 128 -0.38 11.52 -0.35
C PHE A 128 -0.29 12.94 0.21
N VAL A 129 0.82 13.26 0.86
CA VAL A 129 1.08 14.57 1.43
C VAL A 129 2.21 15.22 0.66
N LYS A 130 1.92 16.33 0.01
CA LYS A 130 2.94 17.20 -0.57
C LYS A 130 3.26 18.29 0.43
N GLY A 131 4.53 18.42 0.77
CA GLY A 131 4.95 19.37 1.77
C GLY A 131 6.39 19.81 1.62
N ARG A 132 6.71 20.86 2.37
CA ARG A 132 8.06 21.37 2.47
C ARG A 132 8.75 20.70 3.66
N LEU A 133 9.90 20.09 3.40
CA LEU A 133 10.72 19.49 4.43
C LEU A 133 11.35 20.57 5.31
N ASP A 134 11.17 20.45 6.62
CA ASP A 134 11.75 21.33 7.63
C ASP A 134 12.70 20.51 8.51
N LYS A 135 14.00 20.80 8.41
CA LYS A 135 15.07 20.13 9.15
C LYS A 135 15.67 21.00 10.26
N ARG A 136 14.95 22.03 10.70
CA ARG A 136 15.44 22.94 11.75
C ARG A 136 15.47 22.31 13.13
N GLU A 137 14.62 21.32 13.36
CA GLU A 137 14.58 20.53 14.60
C GLU A 137 15.37 19.21 14.46
N ASP A 138 15.64 18.56 15.59
CA ASP A 138 16.40 17.29 15.67
C ASP A 138 15.67 16.14 14.94
N VAL A 139 14.34 16.20 14.89
CA VAL A 139 13.48 15.32 14.10
C VAL A 139 12.95 16.10 12.90
N PRO A 140 13.20 15.65 11.66
CA PRO A 140 12.69 16.32 10.47
C PRO A 140 11.17 16.25 10.43
N ARG A 141 10.55 17.37 10.07
CA ARG A 141 9.09 17.49 9.93
C ARG A 141 8.72 17.90 8.52
N LEU A 142 7.50 17.58 8.12
CA LEU A 142 6.95 18.01 6.84
C LEU A 142 5.89 19.10 7.07
N VAL A 143 6.09 20.29 6.51
CA VAL A 143 5.06 21.33 6.47
C VAL A 143 4.14 21.02 5.30
N ALA A 144 2.94 20.52 5.59
CA ALA A 144 2.00 20.08 4.57
C ALA A 144 1.42 21.27 3.79
N MET A 145 1.51 21.18 2.47
CA MET A 145 0.97 22.16 1.52
C MET A 145 -0.31 21.64 0.89
N GLU A 146 -0.34 20.36 0.52
CA GLU A 146 -1.47 19.69 -0.11
C GLU A 146 -1.61 18.28 0.45
N LEU A 147 -2.86 17.79 0.53
CA LEU A 147 -3.18 16.41 0.86
C LEU A 147 -4.11 15.87 -0.22
N GLN A 148 -3.80 14.68 -0.72
CA GLN A 148 -4.65 13.93 -1.62
C GLN A 148 -4.93 12.56 -1.01
N VAL A 149 -6.21 12.25 -0.81
CA VAL A 149 -6.63 10.88 -0.54
C VAL A 149 -6.74 10.16 -1.90
N PRO A 150 -5.97 9.08 -2.15
CA PRO A 150 -6.23 8.24 -3.30
C PRO A 150 -7.62 7.62 -3.16
N ASP A 151 -8.40 7.61 -4.25
CA ASP A 151 -9.67 6.90 -4.26
C ASP A 151 -9.40 5.39 -4.27
N LEU A 152 -9.33 4.81 -3.07
CA LEU A 152 -9.13 3.38 -2.86
C LEU A 152 -10.40 2.56 -3.11
N SER A 153 -11.56 3.20 -3.31
CA SER A 153 -12.81 2.52 -3.68
C SER A 153 -12.67 1.72 -4.98
N ASN A 154 -11.69 2.09 -5.80
CA ASN A 154 -11.38 1.48 -7.09
C ASN A 154 -10.14 0.56 -7.08
N ALA A 155 -9.44 0.42 -5.94
CA ALA A 155 -8.23 -0.39 -5.82
C ALA A 155 -8.47 -1.89 -6.07
N GLY A 156 -9.72 -2.36 -6.00
CA GLY A 156 -10.12 -3.74 -6.35
C GLY A 156 -10.83 -3.90 -7.70
N THR A 157 -11.46 -2.86 -8.27
CA THR A 157 -12.37 -3.01 -9.42
C THR A 157 -11.88 -2.32 -10.70
N ASN A 158 -11.02 -1.31 -10.59
CA ASN A 158 -10.46 -0.54 -11.72
C ASN A 158 -8.94 -0.40 -11.66
N ALA A 159 -8.27 -1.05 -10.69
CA ALA A 159 -6.83 -1.11 -10.65
C ALA A 159 -6.29 -1.70 -11.97
N PRO A 160 -5.25 -1.10 -12.56
CA PRO A 160 -4.69 -1.61 -13.79
C PRO A 160 -4.12 -3.00 -13.57
N VAL A 161 -4.48 -3.96 -14.42
CA VAL A 161 -3.87 -5.29 -14.41
C VAL A 161 -2.46 -5.17 -14.98
N ILE A 162 -1.45 -5.34 -14.12
CA ILE A 162 -0.05 -5.29 -14.52
C ILE A 162 0.43 -6.71 -14.83
N LEU A 163 0.91 -6.90 -16.06
CA LEU A 163 1.48 -8.15 -16.54
C LEU A 163 2.98 -8.01 -16.69
N THR A 164 3.75 -8.79 -15.94
CA THR A 164 5.21 -8.83 -16.07
C THR A 164 5.64 -9.92 -17.03
N ILE A 165 6.29 -9.53 -18.13
CA ILE A 165 6.71 -10.44 -19.20
C ILE A 165 8.19 -10.20 -19.51
N PRO A 166 9.07 -11.21 -19.40
CA PRO A 166 10.43 -11.13 -19.93
C PRO A 166 10.40 -10.91 -21.44
N ALA A 167 11.16 -9.93 -21.94
CA ALA A 167 11.21 -9.61 -23.37
C ALA A 167 11.62 -10.81 -24.24
N THR A 168 12.40 -11.73 -23.67
CA THR A 168 12.81 -13.00 -24.30
C THR A 168 11.67 -13.97 -24.55
N ARG A 169 10.52 -13.82 -23.86
CA ARG A 169 9.33 -14.67 -24.00
C ARG A 169 8.27 -14.07 -24.91
N VAL A 170 8.46 -12.85 -25.40
CA VAL A 170 7.51 -12.18 -26.31
C VAL A 170 7.66 -12.78 -27.70
N THR A 171 6.68 -13.60 -28.10
CA THR A 171 6.62 -14.20 -29.44
C THR A 171 5.28 -13.85 -30.12
N PRO A 172 5.23 -13.75 -31.46
CA PRO A 172 3.98 -13.43 -32.16
C PRO A 172 2.78 -14.34 -31.82
N PRO A 173 2.95 -15.68 -31.68
CA PRO A 173 1.85 -16.56 -31.26
C PRO A 173 1.36 -16.27 -29.83
N MET A 174 2.29 -15.96 -28.92
CA MET A 174 1.96 -15.63 -27.53
C MET A 174 1.20 -14.31 -27.44
N VAL A 175 1.62 -13.28 -28.18
CA VAL A 175 0.93 -11.99 -28.25
C VAL A 175 -0.49 -12.14 -28.81
N SER A 176 -0.67 -12.97 -29.85
CA SER A 176 -1.99 -13.24 -30.43
C SER A 176 -2.91 -13.90 -29.40
N ARG A 177 -2.41 -14.90 -28.68
CA ARG A 177 -3.14 -15.61 -27.63
C ARG A 177 -3.47 -14.75 -26.42
N LEU A 178 -2.56 -13.84 -26.03
CA LEU A 178 -2.83 -12.84 -25.00
C LEU A 178 -3.95 -11.90 -25.44
N GLY A 179 -3.90 -11.41 -26.69
CA GLY A 179 -4.96 -10.58 -27.26
C GLY A 179 -6.32 -11.28 -27.21
N GLU A 180 -6.38 -12.57 -27.54
CA GLU A 180 -7.59 -13.38 -27.42
C GLU A 180 -8.10 -13.44 -25.98
N ILE A 181 -7.26 -13.80 -25.00
CA ILE A 181 -7.67 -13.88 -23.59
C ILE A 181 -8.18 -12.54 -23.08
N LEU A 182 -7.46 -11.44 -23.36
CA LEU A 182 -7.88 -10.09 -22.95
C LEU A 182 -9.21 -9.69 -23.63
N SER A 183 -9.47 -10.16 -24.84
CA SER A 183 -10.72 -9.87 -25.56
C SER A 183 -11.93 -10.64 -25.03
N HIS A 184 -11.71 -11.81 -24.41
CA HIS A 184 -12.77 -12.63 -23.80
C HIS A 184 -13.17 -12.10 -22.42
N HIS A 185 -12.24 -11.50 -21.69
CA HIS A 185 -12.43 -11.00 -20.32
C HIS A 185 -12.60 -9.48 -20.27
N LYS A 186 -13.55 -8.93 -21.05
CA LYS A 186 -13.76 -7.46 -21.11
C LYS A 186 -14.22 -6.89 -19.77
N GLY A 187 -13.69 -5.73 -19.42
CA GLY A 187 -14.08 -4.98 -18.22
C GLY A 187 -13.55 -3.55 -18.24
N ASP A 188 -13.48 -2.94 -17.07
CA ASP A 188 -13.19 -1.51 -16.94
C ASP A 188 -11.72 -1.21 -16.55
N SER A 189 -10.99 -2.22 -16.05
CA SER A 189 -9.57 -2.09 -15.68
C SER A 189 -8.65 -2.00 -16.89
N GLU A 190 -7.69 -1.08 -16.83
CA GLU A 190 -6.63 -0.96 -17.84
C GLU A 190 -5.63 -2.11 -17.75
N VAL A 191 -5.00 -2.49 -18.87
CA VAL A 191 -3.92 -3.48 -18.87
C VAL A 191 -2.58 -2.80 -19.14
N ARG A 192 -1.60 -3.04 -18.26
CA ARG A 192 -0.22 -2.56 -18.41
C ARG A 192 0.72 -3.75 -18.53
N ILE A 193 1.61 -3.75 -19.52
CA ILE A 193 2.62 -4.79 -19.71
C ILE A 193 3.99 -4.23 -19.30
N LYS A 194 4.59 -4.83 -18.28
CA LYS A 194 5.97 -4.60 -17.87
C LYS A 194 6.88 -5.57 -18.62
N LEU A 195 7.51 -5.09 -19.69
CA LEU A 195 8.51 -5.84 -20.45
C LEU A 195 9.88 -5.77 -19.78
N GLN A 196 10.32 -6.88 -19.21
CA GLN A 196 11.66 -6.99 -18.63
C GLN A 196 12.67 -7.35 -19.72
N GLY A 197 13.36 -6.34 -20.25
CA GLY A 197 14.52 -6.52 -21.12
C GLY A 197 15.79 -6.80 -20.32
N PRO A 198 16.87 -7.22 -20.98
CA PRO A 198 18.15 -7.52 -20.33
C PRO A 198 18.84 -6.30 -19.68
N THR A 199 18.54 -5.09 -20.15
CA THR A 199 19.17 -3.84 -19.68
C THR A 199 18.17 -2.79 -19.17
N LYS A 200 16.90 -2.89 -19.54
CA LYS A 200 15.87 -1.94 -19.14
C LYS A 200 14.50 -2.60 -19.09
N THR A 201 13.67 -2.11 -18.17
CA THR A 201 12.25 -2.47 -18.12
C THR A 201 11.44 -1.40 -18.85
N THR A 202 10.57 -1.83 -19.77
CA THR A 202 9.67 -0.93 -20.52
C THR A 202 8.23 -1.23 -20.13
N VAL A 203 7.48 -0.21 -19.71
CA VAL A 203 6.05 -0.37 -19.39
C VAL A 203 5.23 0.09 -20.60
N LEU A 204 4.38 -0.79 -21.11
CA LEU A 204 3.49 -0.54 -22.24
C LEU A 204 2.05 -0.51 -21.75
N ARG A 205 1.29 0.51 -22.12
CA ARG A 205 -0.15 0.59 -21.86
C ARG A 205 -0.92 0.04 -23.06
N LEU A 206 -1.85 -0.88 -22.81
CA LEU A 206 -2.70 -1.45 -23.86
C LEU A 206 -4.02 -0.68 -23.94
N ASP A 207 -4.02 0.42 -24.68
CA ASP A 207 -5.18 1.32 -24.78
C ASP A 207 -6.43 0.66 -25.39
N ARG A 208 -6.25 -0.41 -26.16
CA ARG A 208 -7.34 -1.11 -26.85
C ARG A 208 -7.97 -2.25 -26.04
N HIS A 209 -7.39 -2.62 -24.90
CA HIS A 209 -7.82 -3.78 -24.13
C HIS A 209 -8.00 -3.41 -22.66
N ARG A 210 -9.26 -3.38 -22.24
CA ARG A 210 -9.66 -3.25 -20.83
C ARG A 210 -10.32 -4.54 -20.38
N VAL A 211 -10.01 -4.96 -19.17
CA VAL A 211 -10.38 -6.28 -18.67
C VAL A 211 -11.06 -6.22 -17.31
N LYS A 212 -11.79 -7.28 -16.97
CA LYS A 212 -12.33 -7.46 -15.63
C LYS A 212 -11.34 -8.28 -14.80
N PRO A 213 -10.81 -7.76 -13.69
CA PRO A 213 -9.86 -8.50 -12.85
C PRO A 213 -10.62 -9.56 -12.03
N ASP A 214 -10.89 -10.71 -12.65
CA ASP A 214 -11.54 -11.85 -11.99
C ASP A 214 -10.61 -13.08 -11.91
N PRO A 215 -10.93 -14.07 -11.04
CA PRO A 215 -10.11 -15.27 -10.91
C PRO A 215 -9.93 -16.07 -12.20
N ALA A 216 -10.89 -15.99 -13.13
CA ALA A 216 -10.83 -16.70 -14.41
C ALA A 216 -9.77 -16.09 -15.33
N LEU A 217 -9.76 -14.76 -15.46
CA LEU A 217 -8.71 -14.02 -16.16
C LEU A 217 -7.33 -14.35 -15.58
N PHE A 218 -7.18 -14.32 -14.26
CA PHE A 218 -5.90 -14.62 -13.62
C PHE A 218 -5.45 -16.07 -13.86
N GLY A 219 -6.38 -17.02 -13.90
CA GLY A 219 -6.10 -18.40 -14.28
C GLY A 219 -5.52 -18.50 -15.70
N ASP A 220 -6.21 -17.92 -16.68
CA ASP A 220 -5.81 -17.95 -18.09
C ASP A 220 -4.45 -17.27 -18.33
N LEU A 221 -4.21 -16.14 -17.65
CA LEU A 221 -2.94 -15.43 -17.71
C LEU A 221 -1.79 -16.25 -17.11
N LYS A 222 -2.01 -16.93 -15.97
CA LYS A 222 -0.99 -17.81 -15.37
C LYS A 222 -0.66 -19.01 -16.26
N VAL A 223 -1.64 -19.56 -16.97
CA VAL A 223 -1.41 -20.64 -17.94
C VAL A 223 -0.55 -20.16 -19.11
N LEU A 224 -0.79 -18.95 -19.61
CA LEU A 224 -0.05 -18.40 -20.76
C LEU A 224 1.35 -17.88 -20.40
N LEU A 225 1.45 -17.12 -19.30
CA LEU A 225 2.64 -16.34 -18.94
C LEU A 225 3.43 -16.95 -17.77
N GLY A 226 2.88 -17.94 -17.08
CA GLY A 226 3.45 -18.54 -15.87
C GLY A 226 2.99 -17.84 -14.58
N PRO A 227 3.21 -18.47 -13.41
CA PRO A 227 2.67 -18.01 -12.12
C PRO A 227 3.21 -16.64 -11.65
N SER A 228 4.40 -16.24 -12.12
CA SER A 228 5.05 -14.98 -11.75
C SER A 228 4.61 -13.76 -12.56
N CYS A 229 3.63 -13.91 -13.46
CA CYS A 229 3.21 -12.81 -14.35
C CYS A 229 2.34 -11.74 -13.68
N LEU A 230 1.70 -12.07 -12.55
CA LEU A 230 0.75 -11.24 -11.81
C LEU A 230 1.28 -10.79 -10.44
N ALA A 231 2.54 -11.11 -10.12
CA ALA A 231 3.18 -10.67 -8.89
C ALA A 231 3.77 -9.27 -9.12
N GLY A 232 3.03 -8.25 -8.70
CA GLY A 232 3.42 -6.85 -8.74
C GLY A 232 2.30 -5.94 -8.28
#